data_AF-A0A8H4XGG5-F1
#
_entry.id   AF-A0A8H4XGG5-F1
#
_cell.length_a   1.000
_cell.length_b   1.000
_cell.length_c   1.000
_cell.angle_alpha   90.00
_cell.angle_beta   90.00
_cell.angle_gamma   90.00
#
_symmetry.space_group_name_H-M   'P 1'
#
loop_
_entity.id
_entity.type
_entity.pdbx_description
1 polymer ?
#
loop_
_entity_poly.entity_id
_entity_poly.type
_entity_poly.pdbx_seq_one_letter_code
_entity_poly.pdbx_strand_id
1 'polypeptide(L)'
;MADVNLQCILHIRHKYPSAFISVEVENPRRIGLEKLAAEADLVFYAKSWAQANGHSSMEECLEAQISITPKAKYLCCTWGSGGASLLTKPGNARITVPALEVPDTKVDSIGAGDTFVAGMLFGILCHEHDWDNSVRMAFKV
;
A
#
# COMPACT_ATOMS: atom_id res chain seq x y z
N MET A 1 -15.24 7.78 -10.55
CA MET A 1 -15.86 7.58 -9.21
C MET A 1 -15.44 6.22 -8.67
N ALA A 2 -15.30 6.04 -7.35
CA ALA A 2 -14.82 4.78 -6.77
C ALA A 2 -15.68 3.57 -7.17
N ASP A 3 -17.00 3.76 -7.31
CA ASP A 3 -17.91 2.68 -7.72
C ASP A 3 -17.58 2.11 -9.11
N VAL A 4 -17.16 2.94 -10.06
CA VAL A 4 -16.74 2.46 -11.40
C VAL A 4 -15.47 1.61 -11.28
N ASN A 5 -14.49 2.06 -10.48
CA ASN A 5 -13.27 1.29 -10.25
C ASN A 5 -13.58 -0.06 -9.59
N LEU A 6 -14.55 -0.09 -8.66
CA LEU A 6 -14.98 -1.33 -8.01
C LEU A 6 -15.56 -2.31 -9.05
N GLN A 7 -16.43 -1.83 -9.94
CA GLN A 7 -16.97 -2.66 -11.02
C GLN A 7 -15.86 -3.17 -11.97
N CYS A 8 -14.85 -2.35 -12.26
CA CYS A 8 -13.69 -2.79 -13.03
C CYS A 8 -12.90 -3.90 -12.31
N ILE A 9 -12.64 -3.75 -11.02
CA ILE A 9 -11.95 -4.77 -10.21
C ILE A 9 -12.75 -6.07 -10.21
N LEU A 10 -14.06 -6.01 -9.94
CA LEU A 10 -14.93 -7.18 -9.94
C LEU A 10 -14.98 -7.87 -11.31
N HIS A 11 -15.01 -7.09 -12.40
CA HIS A 11 -14.94 -7.62 -13.75
C HIS A 11 -13.60 -8.32 -14.03
N ILE A 12 -12.48 -7.72 -13.64
CA ILE A 12 -11.14 -8.33 -13.78
C ILE A 12 -11.07 -9.61 -12.97
N ARG A 13 -11.56 -9.63 -11.73
CA ARG A 13 -11.58 -10.85 -10.89
C ARG A 13 -12.39 -11.97 -11.51
N HIS A 14 -13.54 -11.65 -12.11
CA HIS A 14 -14.36 -12.65 -12.78
C HIS A 14 -13.68 -13.21 -14.03
N LYS A 15 -13.07 -12.36 -14.86
CA LYS A 15 -12.49 -12.75 -16.15
C LYS A 15 -11.08 -13.31 -16.05
N TYR A 16 -10.30 -12.84 -15.08
CA TYR A 16 -8.90 -13.18 -14.83
C TYR A 16 -8.69 -13.42 -13.32
N PRO A 17 -9.14 -14.58 -12.78
CA PRO A 17 -9.09 -14.85 -11.34
C PRO A 17 -7.68 -14.79 -10.74
N SER A 18 -6.65 -15.05 -11.54
CA SER A 18 -5.24 -15.00 -11.14
C SER A 18 -4.58 -13.62 -11.26
N ALA A 19 -5.30 -12.61 -11.77
CA ALA A 19 -4.75 -11.26 -11.89
C ALA A 19 -4.42 -10.70 -10.50
N PHE A 20 -3.22 -10.15 -10.34
CA PHE A 20 -2.82 -9.43 -9.14
C PHE A 20 -3.31 -7.98 -9.22
N ILE A 21 -4.06 -7.54 -8.21
CA ILE A 21 -4.68 -6.22 -8.18
C ILE A 21 -4.15 -5.44 -6.98
N SER A 22 -3.54 -4.28 -7.24
CA SER A 22 -3.19 -3.31 -6.22
C SER A 22 -4.16 -2.13 -6.21
N VAL A 23 -4.41 -1.56 -5.03
CA VAL A 23 -5.21 -0.35 -4.85
C VAL A 23 -4.43 0.64 -3.99
N GLU A 24 -4.50 1.91 -4.36
CA GLU A 24 -4.01 3.01 -3.54
C GLU A 24 -5.17 3.76 -2.88
N VAL A 25 -5.02 4.04 -1.59
CA VAL A 25 -5.97 4.69 -0.72
C VAL A 25 -5.32 5.97 -0.18
N GLU A 26 -5.43 7.04 -0.97
CA GLU A 26 -4.70 8.30 -0.71
C GLU A 26 -5.60 9.46 -0.28
N ASN A 27 -6.71 9.69 -0.98
CA ASN A 27 -7.54 10.87 -0.79
C ASN A 27 -8.70 10.61 0.19
N PRO A 28 -8.68 11.18 1.42
CA PRO A 28 -9.73 10.94 2.42
C PRO A 28 -11.12 11.46 2.01
N ARG A 29 -11.19 12.38 1.04
CA ARG A 29 -12.48 12.87 0.52
C ARG A 29 -13.12 11.94 -0.51
N ARG A 30 -12.39 10.91 -0.97
CA ARG A 30 -12.89 9.98 -1.97
C ARG A 30 -13.65 8.84 -1.28
N ILE A 31 -14.97 8.93 -1.33
CA ILE A 31 -15.87 7.93 -0.76
C ILE A 31 -15.73 6.59 -1.48
N GLY A 32 -15.66 5.49 -0.73
CA GLY A 32 -15.70 4.12 -1.25
C GLY A 32 -14.34 3.48 -1.53
N LEU A 33 -13.23 4.09 -1.10
CA LEU A 33 -11.89 3.50 -1.23
C LEU A 33 -11.74 2.20 -0.44
N GLU A 34 -12.44 2.07 0.68
CA GLU A 34 -12.47 0.89 1.54
C GLU A 34 -13.01 -0.34 0.79
N LYS A 35 -14.01 -0.12 -0.08
CA LYS A 35 -14.56 -1.19 -0.92
C LYS A 35 -13.55 -1.64 -1.99
N LEU A 36 -12.72 -0.73 -2.48
CA LEU A 36 -11.63 -1.08 -3.41
C LEU A 36 -10.54 -1.87 -2.67
N ALA A 37 -10.16 -1.42 -1.48
CA ALA A 37 -9.18 -2.08 -0.63
C ALA A 37 -9.61 -3.51 -0.26
N ALA A 38 -10.89 -3.74 0.03
CA ALA A 38 -11.45 -5.05 0.34
C ALA A 38 -11.28 -6.09 -0.80
N GLU A 39 -11.13 -5.61 -2.04
CA GLU A 39 -11.07 -6.43 -3.25
C GLU A 39 -9.64 -6.63 -3.81
N ALA A 40 -8.65 -5.94 -3.23
CA ALA A 40 -7.26 -5.93 -3.71
C ALA A 40 -6.39 -7.04 -3.08
N ASP A 41 -5.34 -7.45 -3.78
CA ASP A 41 -4.27 -8.32 -3.27
C ASP A 41 -3.21 -7.53 -2.48
N LEU A 42 -3.03 -6.25 -2.83
CA LEU A 42 -2.12 -5.31 -2.19
C LEU A 42 -2.78 -3.95 -2.04
N VAL A 43 -2.74 -3.38 -0.84
CA VAL A 43 -3.28 -2.04 -0.58
C VAL A 43 -2.16 -1.12 -0.10
N PHE A 44 -2.09 0.07 -0.70
CA PHE A 44 -1.23 1.16 -0.26
C PHE A 44 -2.07 2.25 0.40
N TYR A 45 -1.76 2.58 1.65
CA TYR A 45 -2.42 3.64 2.43
C TYR A 45 -1.50 4.84 2.57
N ALA A 46 -1.98 6.02 2.19
CA ALA A 46 -1.25 7.26 2.43
C ALA A 46 -1.49 7.77 3.86
N LYS A 47 -0.46 8.40 4.43
CA LYS A 47 -0.54 9.11 5.72
C LYS A 47 -1.77 10.00 5.85
N SER A 48 -2.08 10.80 4.82
CA SER A 48 -3.21 11.73 4.81
C SER A 48 -4.55 11.02 5.00
N TRP A 49 -4.75 9.88 4.34
CA TRP A 49 -5.94 9.06 4.50
C TRP A 49 -6.00 8.40 5.88
N ALA A 50 -4.87 7.84 6.34
CA ALA A 50 -4.78 7.19 7.65
C ALA A 50 -5.14 8.16 8.79
N GLN A 51 -4.54 9.36 8.78
CA GLN A 51 -4.79 10.40 9.77
C GLN A 51 -6.23 10.90 9.74
N ALA A 52 -6.83 11.05 8.55
CA ALA A 52 -8.23 11.45 8.41
C ALA A 52 -9.21 10.38 8.97
N ASN A 53 -8.79 9.12 9.02
CA ASN A 53 -9.55 8.02 9.63
C ASN A 53 -9.19 7.77 11.10
N GLY A 54 -8.44 8.69 11.72
CA GLY A 54 -8.14 8.67 13.16
C GLY A 54 -6.91 7.86 13.54
N HIS A 55 -6.15 7.33 12.57
CA HIS A 55 -4.93 6.57 12.86
C HIS A 55 -3.74 7.49 13.13
N SER A 56 -3.03 7.21 14.23
CA SER A 56 -1.87 7.98 14.68
C SER A 56 -0.54 7.47 14.13
N SER A 57 -0.49 6.22 13.66
CA SER A 57 0.71 5.59 13.07
C SER A 57 0.39 4.70 11.87
N MET A 58 1.44 4.30 11.14
CA MET A 58 1.34 3.30 10.07
C MET A 58 0.84 1.98 10.62
N GLU A 59 1.37 1.54 11.77
CA GLU A 59 1.03 0.27 12.41
C GLU A 59 -0.44 0.23 12.81
N GLU A 60 -0.95 1.30 13.42
CA GLU A 60 -2.36 1.41 13.80
C GLU A 60 -3.27 1.36 12.57
N CYS A 61 -2.90 2.08 11.51
CA CYS A 61 -3.60 2.01 10.23
C CYS A 61 -3.62 0.58 9.71
N LEU A 62 -2.47 -0.08 9.59
CA LEU A 62 -2.40 -1.44 9.04
C LEU A 62 -3.19 -2.46 9.86
N GLU A 63 -3.13 -2.38 11.20
CA GLU A 63 -3.85 -3.28 12.10
C GLU A 63 -5.37 -3.16 11.92
N ALA A 64 -5.88 -1.93 11.81
CA ALA A 64 -7.30 -1.67 11.59
C ALA A 64 -7.80 -2.23 10.24
N GLN A 65 -6.92 -2.42 9.26
CA GLN A 65 -7.29 -2.88 7.92
C GLN A 65 -7.30 -4.41 7.78
N ILE A 66 -6.68 -5.16 8.70
CA ILE A 66 -6.50 -6.63 8.58
C ILE A 66 -7.81 -7.38 8.29
N SER A 67 -8.87 -7.06 9.03
CA SER A 67 -10.16 -7.75 8.96
C SER A 67 -11.04 -7.27 7.80
N ILE A 68 -10.84 -6.03 7.33
CA ILE A 68 -11.63 -5.41 6.27
C ILE A 68 -11.04 -5.61 4.88
N THR A 69 -9.80 -6.07 4.78
CA THR A 69 -9.15 -6.47 3.51
C THR A 69 -8.90 -7.98 3.47
N PRO A 70 -9.94 -8.82 3.37
CA PRO A 70 -9.80 -10.27 3.46
C PRO A 70 -9.00 -10.88 2.30
N LYS A 71 -8.99 -10.24 1.14
CA LYS A 71 -8.29 -10.71 -0.07
C LYS A 71 -6.82 -10.27 -0.13
N ALA A 72 -6.46 -9.25 0.64
CA ALA A 72 -5.12 -8.71 0.62
C ALA A 72 -4.10 -9.69 1.21
N LYS A 73 -3.01 -9.90 0.47
CA LYS A 73 -1.78 -10.55 0.93
C LYS A 73 -0.81 -9.55 1.55
N TYR A 74 -0.90 -8.29 1.13
CA TYR A 74 -0.01 -7.22 1.54
C TYR A 74 -0.81 -5.95 1.87
N LEU A 75 -0.49 -5.32 2.99
CA LEU A 75 -0.98 -4.00 3.35
C LEU A 75 0.23 -3.13 3.63
N CYS A 76 0.34 -2.00 2.95
CA CYS A 76 1.45 -1.09 3.09
C CYS A 76 0.96 0.32 3.44
N CYS A 77 1.61 0.99 4.38
CA CYS A 77 1.30 2.36 4.74
C CYS A 77 2.58 3.19 4.71
N THR A 78 2.55 4.32 4.02
CA THR A 78 3.67 5.25 3.91
C THR A 78 3.44 6.47 4.82
N TRP A 79 4.52 6.98 5.41
CA TRP A 79 4.47 8.08 6.37
C TRP A 79 5.42 9.24 6.08
N GLY A 80 5.77 9.43 4.80
CA GLY A 80 6.75 10.43 4.37
C GLY A 80 8.08 10.19 5.08
N SER A 81 8.63 11.20 5.75
CA SER A 81 9.88 11.07 6.52
C SER A 81 9.84 10.03 7.65
N GLY A 82 8.66 9.53 8.03
CA GLY A 82 8.51 8.40 8.96
C GLY A 82 8.77 7.03 8.34
N GLY A 83 8.99 6.96 7.02
CA GLY A 83 9.23 5.72 6.29
C GLY A 83 7.96 5.02 5.86
N ALA A 84 8.00 3.69 5.84
CA ALA A 84 6.89 2.85 5.44
C ALA A 84 6.79 1.61 6.35
N SER A 85 5.57 1.09 6.49
CA SER A 85 5.31 -0.20 7.15
C SER A 85 4.60 -1.13 6.18
N LEU A 86 4.94 -2.42 6.23
CA LEU A 86 4.32 -3.49 5.47
C LEU A 86 3.84 -4.57 6.42
N LEU A 87 2.58 -4.97 6.27
CA LEU A 87 1.98 -6.13 6.90
C LEU A 87 1.68 -7.18 5.84
N THR A 88 2.07 -8.43 6.12
CA THR A 88 1.84 -9.58 5.23
C THR A 88 0.85 -10.57 5.83
N LYS A 89 -0.01 -11.14 4.98
CA LYS A 89 -1.03 -12.14 5.33
C LYS A 89 -0.79 -13.45 4.57
N PRO A 90 -1.09 -14.62 5.17
CA PRO A 90 -1.58 -14.82 6.53
C PRO A 90 -0.48 -14.66 7.61
N GLY A 91 -0.86 -14.46 8.87
CA GLY A 91 0.06 -14.41 10.01
C GLY A 91 0.38 -13.00 10.53
N ASN A 92 -0.03 -11.95 9.81
CA ASN A 92 0.09 -10.54 10.21
C ASN A 92 1.53 -10.15 10.61
N ALA A 93 2.53 -10.77 9.97
CA ALA A 93 3.92 -10.37 10.14
C ALA A 93 4.10 -8.94 9.61
N ARG A 94 4.87 -8.13 10.33
CA ARG A 94 5.05 -6.72 10.03
C ARG A 94 6.53 -6.35 10.02
N ILE A 95 6.89 -5.52 9.06
CA ILE A 95 8.19 -4.84 9.03
C ILE A 95 7.95 -3.34 8.81
N THR A 96 8.76 -2.51 9.45
CA THR A 96 8.75 -1.06 9.27
C THR A 96 10.17 -0.64 8.91
N VAL A 97 10.32 0.13 7.83
CA VAL A 97 11.61 0.68 7.39
C VAL A 97 11.56 2.20 7.53
N PRO A 98 12.64 2.84 8.01
CA PRO A 98 12.73 4.29 8.03
C PRO A 98 12.78 4.85 6.60
N ALA A 99 12.38 6.11 6.43
CA ALA A 99 12.65 6.83 5.19
C ALA A 99 14.16 6.97 5.00
N LEU A 100 14.60 7.05 3.74
CA LEU A 100 16.01 7.30 3.47
C LEU A 100 16.36 8.74 3.91
N GLU A 101 17.39 8.89 4.74
CA GLU A 101 17.93 10.21 5.03
C GLU A 101 18.50 10.81 3.75
N VAL A 102 17.86 11.86 3.26
CA VAL A 102 18.35 12.64 2.12
C VAL A 102 19.01 13.90 2.68
N PRO A 103 20.22 14.27 2.23
CA PRO A 103 20.88 15.50 2.68
C PRO A 103 19.97 16.73 2.51
N ASP A 104 20.15 17.73 3.38
CA ASP A 104 19.38 18.99 3.53
C ASP A 104 19.28 19.90 2.28
N THR A 105 19.60 19.37 1.11
CA THR A 105 19.30 19.96 -0.18
C THR A 105 17.81 19.97 -0.46
N LYS A 106 17.33 20.96 -1.21
CA LYS A 106 15.98 20.94 -1.80
C LYS A 106 15.86 19.74 -2.75
N VAL A 107 15.44 18.61 -2.22
CA VAL A 107 15.10 17.42 -3.00
C VAL A 107 13.64 17.56 -3.40
N ASP A 108 13.38 17.43 -4.70
CA ASP A 108 12.02 17.32 -5.21
C ASP A 108 11.42 16.00 -4.75
N SER A 109 10.37 16.06 -3.92
CA SER A 109 9.65 14.89 -3.41
C SER A 109 8.43 14.54 -4.24
N ILE A 110 8.16 15.27 -5.33
CA ILE A 110 7.08 14.97 -6.26
C ILE A 110 7.33 13.58 -6.86
N GLY A 111 6.34 12.69 -6.71
CA GLY A 111 6.41 11.32 -7.23
C GLY A 111 7.20 10.34 -6.37
N ALA A 112 7.66 10.71 -5.17
CA ALA A 112 8.32 9.77 -4.26
C ALA A 112 7.37 8.61 -3.86
N GLY A 113 6.10 8.92 -3.58
CA GLY A 113 5.07 7.92 -3.31
C GLY A 113 4.84 6.98 -4.49
N ASP A 114 4.68 7.52 -5.70
CA ASP A 114 4.53 6.73 -6.93
C ASP A 114 5.74 5.83 -7.19
N THR A 115 6.95 6.35 -6.94
CA THR A 115 8.20 5.60 -7.07
C THR A 115 8.25 4.42 -6.09
N PHE A 116 7.84 4.65 -4.84
CA PHE A 116 7.72 3.59 -3.84
C PHE A 116 6.72 2.51 -4.27
N VAL A 117 5.52 2.91 -4.69
CA VAL A 117 4.46 1.99 -5.16
C VAL A 117 4.97 1.15 -6.33
N ALA A 118 5.60 1.78 -7.32
CA ALA A 118 6.16 1.08 -8.47
C ALA A 118 7.27 0.09 -8.07
N GLY A 119 8.16 0.48 -7.16
CA GLY A 119 9.22 -0.38 -6.64
C GLY A 119 8.69 -1.59 -5.87
N MET A 120 7.68 -1.39 -5.04
CA MET A 120 6.99 -2.47 -4.33
C MET A 120 6.33 -3.46 -5.30
N LEU A 121 5.63 -2.95 -6.31
CA LEU A 121 5.02 -3.79 -7.35
C LEU A 121 6.06 -4.57 -8.14
N PHE A 122 7.16 -3.92 -8.54
CA PHE A 122 8.28 -4.56 -9.23
C PHE A 122 8.89 -5.69 -8.37
N GLY A 123 9.16 -5.41 -7.10
CA GLY A 123 9.72 -6.40 -6.18
C GLY A 123 8.80 -7.59 -5.89
N ILE A 124 7.48 -7.38 -5.88
CA ILE A 124 6.50 -8.47 -5.69
C ILE A 124 6.33 -9.30 -6.97
N LEU A 125 6.20 -8.64 -8.12
CA LEU A 125 5.81 -9.30 -9.38
C LEU A 125 7.00 -9.88 -10.16
N CYS A 126 8.19 -9.28 -10.03
CA CYS A 126 9.37 -9.68 -10.78
C CYS A 126 10.44 -10.36 -9.91
N HIS A 127 10.39 -10.15 -8.59
CA HIS A 127 11.37 -10.67 -7.63
C HIS A 127 10.71 -11.45 -6.48
N GLU A 128 9.76 -12.32 -6.83
CA GLU A 128 8.98 -13.09 -5.85
C GLU A 128 9.88 -13.99 -4.97
N HIS A 129 10.94 -14.56 -5.55
CA HIS A 129 11.73 -15.63 -4.95
C HIS A 129 13.11 -15.20 -4.44
N ASP A 130 13.65 -14.09 -4.91
CA ASP A 130 15.01 -13.64 -4.64
C ASP A 130 15.07 -12.37 -3.76
N TRP A 131 13.98 -11.61 -3.64
CA TRP A 131 13.91 -10.46 -2.72
C TRP A 131 13.03 -10.76 -1.51
N ASP A 132 13.55 -10.43 -0.33
CA ASP A 132 12.73 -10.41 0.88
C ASP A 132 11.90 -9.10 0.97
N ASN A 133 11.03 -9.04 1.97
CA ASN A 133 10.18 -7.87 2.17
C ASN A 133 10.97 -6.60 2.52
N SER A 134 12.15 -6.73 3.14
CA SER A 134 13.00 -5.58 3.49
C SER A 134 13.55 -4.93 2.22
N VAL A 135 14.03 -5.73 1.27
CA VAL A 135 14.51 -5.25 -0.04
C VAL A 135 13.37 -4.62 -0.84
N ARG A 136 12.19 -5.25 -0.86
CA ARG A 136 11.00 -4.69 -1.54
C ARG A 136 10.59 -3.33 -0.98
N MET A 137 10.82 -3.11 0.31
CA MET A 137 10.52 -1.84 0.98
C MET A 137 11.63 -0.79 0.88
N ALA A 138 12.82 -1.16 0.37
CA ALA A 138 13.96 -0.25 0.26
C ALA A 138 13.82 0.76 -0.89
N PHE A 139 12.75 0.67 -1.69
CA PHE A 139 12.42 1.68 -2.69
C PHE A 139 12.01 2.96 -1.98
N LYS A 140 12.39 4.10 -2.57
CA LYS A 140 12.55 5.35 -1.82
C LYS A 140 11.22 5.92 -1.34
N VAL A 141 11.04 5.93 -0.02
CA VAL A 141 10.26 6.92 0.75
C VAL A 141 11.25 7.81 1.48
#